data_AF-A0A3Q3FCT3-F1
#
_entry.id   AF-A0A3Q3FCT3-F1
#
_cell.length_a   1.000
_cell.length_b   1.000
_cell.length_c   1.000
_cell.angle_alpha   90.00
_cell.angle_beta   90.00
_cell.angle_gamma   90.00
#
_symmetry.space_group_name_H-M   'P 1'
#
loop_
_entity.id
_entity.type
_entity.pdbx_description
1 polymer ?
#
loop_
_entity_poly.entity_id
_entity_poly.type
_entity_poly.pdbx_seq_one_letter_code
_entity_poly.pdbx_strand_id
1 'polypeptide(L)'
;MFVFVFSISAAQSQTTLESLQCHFTWNLDRKRSILLLLRDKMEDIRTEKGNRWLGHIYNLWGFIQYKLGLNEEAKSLFQKAAETLNKLRDADEGAWLVVNYGNLAWLHHHLGELEESQAYLSKVDALMEKYPSPSQDELHPEIYAEKAWTLMFLREDMILVVDYFEKAARMQPDMVEWNTSYVIASVNAHKHNNTSLDPDEYNNTRLDPDLLERMRQAKEQDPENLYLAVLYLEQCANKGENIRDQVREIAEQVLRSPVCSYDCVREILRVYQWYLGVDEAIDLGEEALLKHPDQRYLKRWVALCYRKKILYIRGGPLRPGVMDRAISLHEDLISLYPHSSLLKKIDLTTIYAKSHHSKAKAEQIYQELLDSDLEPGEKQMLYNKYADYLFFDLNDSHRSTQYHMNAAAIPENSYFRKKSIRSLEKNKDRGIMCREIEEFLRNLQEPTQ
;
A
#
# COMPACT_ATOMS: atom_id res chain seq x y z
N MET A 1 -47.05 -28.56 -20.42
CA MET A 1 -45.76 -27.82 -20.45
C MET A 1 -45.41 -27.51 -19.01
N PHE A 2 -44.70 -28.42 -18.35
CA PHE A 2 -44.25 -28.23 -16.96
C PHE A 2 -42.94 -27.46 -17.01
N VAL A 3 -42.94 -26.24 -16.50
CA VAL A 3 -41.73 -25.47 -16.23
C VAL A 3 -41.11 -26.08 -14.98
N PHE A 4 -39.99 -26.80 -15.15
CA PHE A 4 -39.17 -27.21 -14.02
C PHE A 4 -38.42 -25.98 -13.51
N VAL A 5 -38.91 -25.40 -12.43
CA VAL A 5 -38.10 -24.50 -11.60
C VAL A 5 -37.22 -25.42 -10.74
N PHE A 6 -35.92 -25.48 -11.05
CA PHE A 6 -34.97 -26.15 -10.19
C PHE A 6 -34.79 -25.30 -8.92
N SER A 7 -35.37 -25.73 -7.80
CA SER A 7 -34.95 -25.25 -6.48
C SER A 7 -33.53 -25.77 -6.21
N ILE A 8 -32.53 -24.91 -6.44
CA ILE A 8 -31.15 -25.17 -6.03
C ILE A 8 -31.11 -25.11 -4.50
N SER A 9 -30.58 -26.16 -3.86
CA SER A 9 -30.48 -26.21 -2.40
C SER A 9 -29.44 -25.19 -1.88
N ALA A 10 -29.62 -24.68 -0.65
CA ALA A 10 -28.68 -23.75 -0.04
C ALA A 10 -27.22 -24.26 0.00
N ALA A 11 -27.04 -25.59 0.15
CA ALA A 11 -25.72 -26.22 0.10
C ALA A 11 -25.08 -26.17 -1.29
N GLN A 12 -25.88 -26.33 -2.35
CA GLN A 12 -25.41 -26.24 -3.73
C GLN A 12 -25.08 -24.79 -4.12
N SER A 13 -25.86 -23.83 -3.62
CA SER A 13 -25.59 -22.39 -3.79
C SER A 13 -24.26 -21.96 -3.12
N GLN A 14 -23.97 -22.49 -1.93
CA GLN A 14 -22.71 -22.25 -1.22
C GLN A 14 -21.48 -22.75 -2.01
N THR A 15 -21.54 -23.97 -2.54
CA THR A 15 -20.42 -24.54 -3.32
C THR A 15 -20.18 -23.77 -4.62
N THR A 16 -21.23 -23.23 -5.26
CA THR A 16 -21.10 -22.37 -6.44
C THR A 16 -20.51 -21.00 -6.10
N LEU A 17 -20.86 -20.41 -4.94
CA LEU A 17 -20.27 -19.15 -4.50
C LEU A 17 -18.76 -19.28 -4.23
N GLU A 18 -18.34 -20.41 -3.65
CA GLU A 18 -16.94 -20.70 -3.33
C GLU A 18 -16.05 -20.88 -4.57
N SER A 19 -16.62 -21.24 -5.73
CA SER A 19 -15.86 -21.38 -6.98
C SER A 19 -15.66 -20.06 -7.73
N LEU A 20 -16.43 -19.01 -7.41
CA LEU A 20 -16.32 -17.71 -8.04
C LEU A 20 -14.91 -17.12 -7.88
N GLN A 21 -14.45 -16.38 -8.88
CA GLN A 21 -13.22 -15.61 -8.76
C GLN A 21 -13.55 -14.16 -8.40
N CYS A 22 -13.55 -13.85 -7.11
CA CYS A 22 -13.82 -12.51 -6.61
C CYS A 22 -13.13 -12.25 -5.25
N HIS A 23 -13.30 -11.07 -4.68
CA HIS A 23 -12.58 -10.67 -3.47
C HIS A 23 -12.91 -11.53 -2.25
N PHE A 24 -14.12 -12.09 -2.21
CA PHE A 24 -14.58 -13.00 -1.14
C PHE A 24 -13.89 -14.36 -1.16
N THR A 25 -13.36 -14.78 -2.31
CA THR A 25 -12.70 -16.10 -2.50
C THR A 25 -11.18 -16.00 -2.67
N TRP A 26 -10.61 -14.78 -2.65
CA TRP A 26 -9.17 -14.56 -2.81
C TRP A 26 -8.38 -14.54 -1.49
N ASN A 27 -8.96 -14.99 -0.37
CA ASN A 27 -8.30 -15.08 0.94
C ASN A 27 -7.69 -13.74 1.42
N LEU A 28 -8.47 -12.66 1.28
CA LEU A 28 -8.06 -11.30 1.61
C LEU A 28 -8.38 -10.88 3.05
N ASP A 29 -8.60 -11.84 3.95
CA ASP A 29 -8.97 -11.55 5.34
C ASP A 29 -7.83 -10.85 6.08
N ARG A 30 -8.17 -9.76 6.78
CA ARG A 30 -7.23 -8.91 7.51
C ARG A 30 -7.85 -8.46 8.83
N LYS A 31 -7.00 -8.11 9.79
CA LYS A 31 -7.41 -7.50 11.06
C LYS A 31 -8.11 -6.16 10.81
N ARG A 32 -9.05 -5.79 11.70
CA ARG A 32 -9.84 -4.56 11.58
C ARG A 32 -8.97 -3.30 11.46
N SER A 33 -7.88 -3.20 12.21
CA SER A 33 -6.92 -2.07 12.13
C SER A 33 -6.31 -1.91 10.74
N ILE A 34 -5.96 -3.01 10.08
CA ILE A 34 -5.44 -3.01 8.70
C ILE A 34 -6.53 -2.59 7.72
N LEU A 35 -7.76 -3.09 7.87
CA LEU A 35 -8.89 -2.71 7.01
C LEU A 35 -9.19 -1.20 7.09
N LEU A 36 -9.11 -0.60 8.28
CA LEU A 36 -9.26 0.84 8.46
C LEU A 36 -8.16 1.63 7.74
N LEU A 37 -6.90 1.18 7.81
CA LEU A 37 -5.80 1.77 7.05
C LEU A 37 -6.01 1.66 5.53
N LEU A 38 -6.48 0.50 5.06
CA LEU A 38 -6.75 0.28 3.63
C LEU A 38 -7.92 1.15 3.15
N ARG A 39 -8.97 1.31 3.94
CA ARG A 39 -10.07 2.23 3.64
C ARG A 39 -9.58 3.67 3.47
N ASP A 40 -8.74 4.16 4.37
CA ASP A 40 -8.19 5.50 4.27
C ASP A 40 -7.31 5.64 3.00
N LYS A 41 -6.54 4.60 2.65
CA LYS A 41 -5.78 4.55 1.39
C LYS A 41 -6.68 4.56 0.16
N MET A 42 -7.80 3.82 0.16
CA MET A 42 -8.74 3.81 -0.97
C MET A 42 -9.28 5.20 -1.26
N GLU A 43 -9.64 5.92 -0.21
CA GLU A 43 -10.10 7.30 -0.35
C GLU A 43 -8.98 8.25 -0.81
N ASP A 44 -7.72 7.96 -0.51
CA ASP A 44 -6.58 8.73 -1.00
C ASP A 44 -6.29 8.50 -2.51
N ILE A 45 -6.63 7.33 -3.06
CA ILE A 45 -6.30 6.93 -4.44
C ILE A 45 -7.50 6.94 -5.41
N ARG A 46 -8.70 7.30 -4.95
CA ARG A 46 -9.97 7.19 -5.73
C ARG A 46 -10.15 8.19 -6.88
N THR A 47 -9.08 8.73 -7.47
CA THR A 47 -9.18 9.74 -8.55
C THR A 47 -10.10 9.27 -9.64
N GLU A 48 -11.12 10.06 -9.97
CA GLU A 48 -12.03 9.68 -11.05
C GLU A 48 -11.40 9.95 -12.43
N LYS A 49 -10.63 11.04 -12.56
CA LYS A 49 -10.04 11.44 -13.84
C LYS A 49 -8.84 10.57 -14.23
N GLY A 50 -8.95 9.89 -15.38
CA GLY A 50 -7.83 9.16 -16.01
C GLY A 50 -7.39 7.88 -15.29
N ASN A 51 -8.12 7.43 -14.27
CA ASN A 51 -7.78 6.23 -13.52
C ASN A 51 -8.41 4.98 -14.16
N ARG A 52 -7.61 4.27 -14.95
CA ARG A 52 -8.05 3.03 -15.64
C ARG A 52 -8.36 1.87 -14.68
N TRP A 53 -7.95 1.98 -13.40
CA TRP A 53 -8.22 1.00 -12.36
C TRP A 53 -9.40 1.36 -11.45
N LEU A 54 -10.12 2.44 -11.72
CA LEU A 54 -11.13 2.98 -10.82
C LEU A 54 -12.26 1.99 -10.48
N GLY A 55 -12.70 1.20 -11.47
CA GLY A 55 -13.70 0.16 -11.24
C GLY A 55 -13.22 -0.92 -10.26
N HIS A 56 -11.99 -1.41 -10.46
CA HIS A 56 -11.33 -2.38 -9.59
C HIS A 56 -11.07 -1.82 -8.18
N ILE A 57 -10.72 -0.53 -8.07
CA ILE A 57 -10.62 0.18 -6.78
C ILE A 57 -11.96 0.12 -6.04
N TYR A 58 -13.07 0.41 -6.72
CA TYR A 58 -14.40 0.34 -6.11
C TYR A 58 -14.81 -1.09 -5.73
N ASN A 59 -14.43 -2.11 -6.51
CA ASN A 59 -14.62 -3.50 -6.11
C ASN A 59 -13.87 -3.83 -4.80
N LEU A 60 -12.57 -3.58 -4.73
CA LEU A 60 -11.81 -3.87 -3.52
C LEU A 60 -12.27 -3.00 -2.33
N TRP A 61 -12.65 -1.75 -2.58
CA TRP A 61 -13.17 -0.87 -1.54
C TRP A 61 -14.53 -1.37 -1.01
N GLY A 62 -15.43 -1.81 -1.88
CA GLY A 62 -16.70 -2.40 -1.47
C GLY A 62 -16.48 -3.63 -0.56
N PHE A 63 -15.54 -4.50 -0.91
CA PHE A 63 -15.15 -5.62 -0.07
C PHE A 63 -14.59 -5.18 1.30
N ILE A 64 -13.73 -4.16 1.33
CA ILE A 64 -13.19 -3.60 2.59
C ILE A 64 -14.32 -3.06 3.48
N GLN A 65 -15.29 -2.32 2.91
CA GLN A 65 -16.42 -1.79 3.68
C GLN A 65 -17.30 -2.91 4.23
N TYR A 66 -17.57 -3.95 3.43
CA TYR A 66 -18.29 -5.14 3.88
C TYR A 66 -17.57 -5.78 5.09
N LYS A 67 -16.25 -6.01 5.00
CA LYS A 67 -15.47 -6.58 6.11
C LYS A 67 -15.42 -5.67 7.35
N LEU A 68 -15.70 -4.38 7.20
CA LEU A 68 -15.84 -3.45 8.31
C LEU A 68 -17.25 -3.42 8.93
N GLY A 69 -18.22 -4.11 8.31
CA GLY A 69 -19.63 -4.17 8.70
C GLY A 69 -20.52 -3.09 8.06
N LEU A 70 -20.04 -2.44 7.00
CA LEU A 70 -20.69 -1.33 6.30
C LEU A 70 -21.31 -1.82 4.98
N ASN A 71 -22.41 -2.56 5.10
CA ASN A 71 -23.00 -3.32 3.99
C ASN A 71 -23.63 -2.42 2.90
N GLU A 72 -24.29 -1.33 3.29
CA GLU A 72 -24.90 -0.40 2.32
C GLU A 72 -23.84 0.35 1.53
N GLU A 73 -22.76 0.78 2.20
CA GLU A 73 -21.61 1.38 1.55
C GLU A 73 -20.92 0.40 0.61
N ALA A 74 -20.79 -0.87 1.01
CA ALA A 74 -20.27 -1.93 0.16
C ALA A 74 -21.10 -2.10 -1.13
N LYS A 75 -22.43 -2.17 -0.99
CA LYS A 75 -23.37 -2.28 -2.10
C LYS A 75 -23.26 -1.11 -3.07
N SER A 76 -23.25 0.12 -2.54
CA SER A 76 -23.09 1.34 -3.34
C SER A 76 -21.76 1.37 -4.10
N LEU A 77 -20.67 0.94 -3.47
CA LEU A 77 -19.36 0.86 -4.13
C LEU A 77 -19.34 -0.21 -5.22
N PHE A 78 -19.93 -1.38 -5.02
CA PHE A 78 -20.02 -2.40 -6.08
C PHE A 78 -20.87 -1.92 -7.26
N GLN A 79 -21.96 -1.19 -7.04
CA GLN A 79 -22.73 -0.57 -8.13
C GLN A 79 -21.90 0.47 -8.89
N LYS A 80 -21.20 1.35 -8.15
CA LYS A 80 -20.30 2.34 -8.74
C LYS A 80 -19.16 1.68 -9.53
N ALA A 81 -18.65 0.54 -9.07
CA ALA A 81 -17.65 -0.25 -9.78
C ALA A 81 -18.17 -0.71 -11.15
N ALA A 82 -19.36 -1.33 -11.21
CA ALA A 82 -19.96 -1.79 -12.45
C ALA A 82 -20.17 -0.65 -13.46
N GLU A 83 -20.75 0.48 -13.02
CA GLU A 83 -20.93 1.67 -13.85
C GLU A 83 -19.60 2.21 -14.39
N THR A 84 -18.57 2.22 -13.54
CA THR A 84 -17.26 2.74 -13.90
C THR A 84 -16.57 1.84 -14.91
N LEU A 85 -16.61 0.52 -14.71
CA LEU A 85 -16.01 -0.43 -15.65
C LEU A 85 -16.67 -0.35 -17.03
N ASN A 86 -18.00 -0.27 -17.07
CA ASN A 86 -18.74 -0.09 -18.32
C ASN A 86 -18.38 1.21 -19.03
N LYS A 87 -18.30 2.33 -18.30
CA LYS A 87 -17.87 3.63 -18.87
C LYS A 87 -16.43 3.57 -19.42
N LEU A 88 -15.51 2.89 -18.73
CA LEU A 88 -14.12 2.74 -19.18
C LEU A 88 -14.00 1.90 -20.45
N ARG A 89 -14.96 0.99 -20.69
CA ARG A 89 -14.97 0.08 -21.84
C ARG A 89 -15.93 0.50 -22.95
N ASP A 90 -16.65 1.61 -22.76
CA ASP A 90 -17.71 2.10 -23.65
C ASP A 90 -18.71 1.01 -24.04
N ALA A 91 -19.10 0.19 -23.06
CA ALA A 91 -19.95 -0.97 -23.26
C ALA A 91 -20.74 -1.31 -21.99
N ASP A 92 -21.97 -1.79 -22.15
CA ASP A 92 -22.88 -2.08 -21.02
C ASP A 92 -22.60 -3.45 -20.36
N GLU A 93 -21.88 -4.34 -21.04
CA GLU A 93 -21.60 -5.69 -20.57
C GLU A 93 -20.29 -6.23 -21.15
N GLY A 94 -19.50 -6.89 -20.30
CA GLY A 94 -18.30 -7.61 -20.73
C GLY A 94 -17.67 -8.39 -19.60
N ALA A 95 -16.63 -9.16 -19.93
CA ALA A 95 -15.93 -10.01 -18.97
C ALA A 95 -15.29 -9.23 -17.80
N TRP A 96 -15.06 -7.93 -17.93
CA TRP A 96 -14.60 -7.06 -16.84
C TRP A 96 -15.58 -6.97 -15.67
N LEU A 97 -16.86 -7.36 -15.84
CA LEU A 97 -17.86 -7.38 -14.77
C LEU A 97 -17.85 -8.68 -13.94
N VAL A 98 -17.11 -9.71 -14.34
CA VAL A 98 -17.17 -11.04 -13.68
C VAL A 98 -16.84 -10.96 -12.19
N VAL A 99 -15.76 -10.27 -11.82
CA VAL A 99 -15.36 -10.10 -10.41
C VAL A 99 -16.39 -9.26 -9.64
N ASN A 100 -16.94 -8.22 -10.28
CA ASN A 100 -17.96 -7.36 -9.68
C ASN A 100 -19.25 -8.13 -9.37
N TYR A 101 -19.77 -8.89 -10.33
CA TYR A 101 -20.96 -9.70 -10.14
C TYR A 101 -20.73 -10.83 -9.14
N GLY A 102 -19.51 -11.41 -9.10
CA GLY A 102 -19.14 -12.36 -8.06
C GLY A 102 -19.17 -11.74 -6.66
N ASN A 103 -18.65 -10.51 -6.49
CA ASN A 103 -18.73 -9.76 -5.25
C ASN A 103 -20.19 -9.48 -4.83
N LEU A 104 -21.05 -9.08 -5.77
CA LEU A 104 -22.47 -8.81 -5.51
C LEU A 104 -23.22 -10.09 -5.13
N ALA A 105 -22.95 -11.22 -5.80
CA ALA A 105 -23.51 -12.51 -5.42
C ALA A 105 -23.19 -12.86 -3.95
N TRP A 106 -21.92 -12.75 -3.55
CA TRP A 106 -21.50 -12.96 -2.17
C TRP A 106 -22.13 -11.99 -1.17
N LEU A 107 -22.22 -10.70 -1.51
CA LEU A 107 -22.85 -9.71 -0.64
C LEU A 107 -24.33 -10.04 -0.40
N HIS A 108 -25.09 -10.28 -1.47
CA HIS A 108 -26.51 -10.64 -1.39
C HIS A 108 -26.72 -11.94 -0.60
N HIS A 109 -25.88 -12.95 -0.83
CA HIS A 109 -25.91 -14.19 -0.05
C HIS A 109 -25.74 -13.93 1.45
N HIS A 110 -24.73 -13.15 1.84
CA HIS A 110 -24.47 -12.81 3.25
C HIS A 110 -25.57 -11.97 3.89
N LEU A 111 -26.33 -11.20 3.11
CA LEU A 111 -27.50 -10.45 3.58
C LEU A 111 -28.78 -11.31 3.65
N GLY A 112 -28.75 -12.56 3.19
CA GLY A 112 -29.92 -13.44 3.11
C GLY A 112 -30.82 -13.17 1.90
N GLU A 113 -30.36 -12.34 0.96
CA GLU A 113 -31.05 -11.96 -0.28
C GLU A 113 -30.77 -13.03 -1.36
N LEU A 114 -31.34 -14.22 -1.16
CA LEU A 114 -31.02 -15.42 -1.96
C LEU A 114 -31.40 -15.31 -3.44
N GLU A 115 -32.51 -14.65 -3.76
CA GLU A 115 -32.97 -14.46 -5.14
C GLU A 115 -32.00 -13.57 -5.92
N GLU A 116 -31.57 -12.46 -5.31
CA GLU A 116 -30.59 -11.54 -5.87
C GLU A 116 -29.22 -12.20 -6.00
N SER A 117 -28.78 -12.96 -4.99
CA SER A 117 -27.55 -13.76 -5.06
C SER A 117 -27.57 -14.69 -6.26
N GLN A 118 -28.66 -15.42 -6.47
CA GLN A 118 -28.81 -16.35 -7.59
C GLN A 118 -28.86 -15.61 -8.93
N ALA A 119 -29.49 -14.44 -8.99
CA ALA A 119 -29.51 -13.62 -10.20
C ALA A 119 -28.10 -13.16 -10.61
N TYR A 120 -27.25 -12.77 -9.67
CA TYR A 120 -25.85 -12.43 -9.98
C TYR A 120 -25.00 -13.64 -10.33
N LEU A 121 -25.23 -14.81 -9.71
CA LEU A 121 -24.59 -16.06 -10.14
C LEU A 121 -24.89 -16.36 -11.61
N SER A 122 -26.16 -16.29 -12.02
CA SER A 122 -26.55 -16.50 -13.42
C SER A 122 -25.94 -15.47 -14.38
N LYS A 123 -25.72 -14.22 -13.93
CA LYS A 123 -24.99 -13.23 -14.73
C LYS A 123 -23.51 -13.58 -14.88
N VAL A 124 -22.86 -14.09 -13.83
CA VAL A 124 -21.47 -14.56 -13.93
C VAL A 124 -21.38 -15.72 -14.91
N ASP A 125 -22.27 -16.71 -14.81
CA ASP A 125 -22.30 -17.86 -15.72
C ASP A 125 -22.49 -17.41 -17.18
N ALA A 126 -23.46 -16.53 -17.44
CA ALA A 126 -23.70 -16.00 -18.78
C ALA A 126 -22.49 -15.24 -19.35
N LEU A 127 -21.78 -14.45 -18.53
CA LEU A 127 -20.55 -13.78 -18.94
C LEU A 127 -19.44 -14.77 -19.27
N MET A 128 -19.24 -15.81 -18.44
CA MET A 128 -18.21 -16.81 -18.66
C MET A 128 -18.51 -17.74 -19.85
N GLU A 129 -19.79 -17.96 -20.19
CA GLU A 129 -20.18 -18.63 -21.41
C GLU A 129 -19.93 -17.77 -22.66
N LYS A 130 -20.24 -16.46 -22.58
CA LYS A 130 -20.05 -15.51 -23.67
C LYS A 130 -18.59 -15.16 -23.92
N TYR A 131 -17.79 -15.10 -22.86
CA TYR A 131 -16.37 -14.76 -22.86
C TYR A 131 -15.58 -15.87 -22.14
N PRO A 132 -15.44 -17.05 -22.77
CA PRO A 132 -14.81 -18.19 -22.13
C PRO A 132 -13.34 -17.95 -21.82
N SER A 133 -12.85 -18.56 -20.74
CA SER A 133 -11.42 -18.66 -20.47
C SER A 133 -10.68 -19.33 -21.64
N PRO A 134 -9.39 -19.02 -21.88
CA PRO A 134 -8.61 -19.66 -22.95
C PRO A 134 -8.50 -21.18 -22.82
N SER A 135 -8.51 -21.70 -21.59
CA SER A 135 -8.51 -23.13 -21.26
C SER A 135 -9.20 -23.39 -19.92
N GLN A 136 -9.50 -24.66 -19.61
CA GLN A 136 -10.16 -25.04 -18.35
C GLN A 136 -9.32 -24.75 -17.10
N ASP A 137 -7.99 -24.75 -17.22
CA ASP A 137 -7.05 -24.52 -16.12
C ASP A 137 -6.65 -23.04 -15.97
N GLU A 138 -7.10 -22.17 -16.89
CA GLU A 138 -6.74 -20.76 -16.92
C GLU A 138 -7.94 -19.86 -16.59
N LEU A 139 -7.67 -18.76 -15.88
CA LEU A 139 -8.67 -17.73 -15.63
C LEU A 139 -8.79 -16.81 -16.85
N HIS A 140 -9.93 -16.12 -16.96
CA HIS A 140 -10.09 -15.05 -17.93
C HIS A 140 -9.06 -13.92 -17.66
N PRO A 141 -8.48 -13.26 -18.67
CA PRO A 141 -7.45 -12.22 -18.48
C PRO A 141 -7.88 -11.05 -17.57
N GLU A 142 -9.13 -10.61 -17.66
CA GLU A 142 -9.70 -9.58 -16.75
C GLU A 142 -9.63 -10.02 -15.26
N ILE A 143 -9.88 -11.30 -14.98
CA ILE A 143 -9.79 -11.86 -13.62
C ILE A 143 -8.33 -11.89 -13.15
N TYR A 144 -7.42 -12.36 -14.01
CA TYR A 144 -5.98 -12.37 -13.67
C TYR A 144 -5.49 -10.97 -13.32
N ALA A 145 -5.87 -9.98 -14.11
CA ALA A 145 -5.36 -8.64 -13.92
C ALA A 145 -5.97 -7.93 -12.71
N GLU A 146 -7.28 -8.09 -12.44
CA GLU A 146 -7.88 -7.56 -11.20
C GLU A 146 -7.27 -8.22 -9.96
N LYS A 147 -7.05 -9.54 -10.00
CA LYS A 147 -6.40 -10.28 -8.91
C LYS A 147 -4.97 -9.80 -8.70
N ALA A 148 -4.21 -9.62 -9.78
CA ALA A 148 -2.85 -9.10 -9.73
C ALA A 148 -2.80 -7.69 -9.15
N TRP A 149 -3.69 -6.80 -9.60
CA TRP A 149 -3.79 -5.44 -9.11
C TRP A 149 -4.14 -5.39 -7.62
N THR A 150 -5.12 -6.18 -7.19
CA THR A 150 -5.53 -6.28 -5.79
C THR A 150 -4.36 -6.74 -4.91
N LEU A 151 -3.64 -7.79 -5.31
CA LEU A 151 -2.48 -8.28 -4.58
C LEU A 151 -1.31 -7.27 -4.58
N MET A 152 -1.08 -6.57 -5.71
CA MET A 152 -0.08 -5.51 -5.80
C MET A 152 -0.40 -4.34 -4.85
N PHE A 153 -1.65 -3.90 -4.81
CA PHE A 153 -2.12 -2.83 -3.93
C PHE A 153 -1.94 -3.20 -2.45
N LEU A 154 -2.23 -4.45 -2.10
CA LEU A 154 -2.06 -5.00 -0.76
C LEU A 154 -0.58 -5.28 -0.41
N ARG A 155 0.33 -5.23 -1.39
CA ARG A 155 1.76 -5.59 -1.26
C ARG A 155 1.97 -7.03 -0.80
N GLU A 156 1.19 -7.93 -1.38
CA GLU A 156 1.31 -9.37 -1.18
C GLU A 156 2.46 -9.95 -2.02
N ASP A 157 2.45 -11.27 -2.23
CA ASP A 157 3.46 -11.98 -3.01
C ASP A 157 3.67 -11.36 -4.40
N MET A 158 4.74 -10.58 -4.53
CA MET A 158 5.07 -9.87 -5.76
C MET A 158 5.46 -10.81 -6.90
N ILE A 159 5.91 -12.03 -6.61
CA ILE A 159 6.19 -13.04 -7.64
C ILE A 159 4.86 -13.48 -8.27
N LEU A 160 3.86 -13.75 -7.43
CA LEU A 160 2.52 -14.11 -7.89
C LEU A 160 1.84 -12.96 -8.64
N VAL A 161 2.01 -11.72 -8.17
CA VAL A 161 1.51 -10.52 -8.87
C VAL A 161 2.09 -10.43 -10.28
N VAL A 162 3.39 -10.65 -10.44
CA VAL A 162 4.06 -10.63 -11.76
C VAL A 162 3.52 -11.75 -12.65
N ASP A 163 3.38 -12.97 -12.15
CA ASP A 163 2.83 -14.12 -12.90
C ASP A 163 1.41 -13.84 -13.41
N TYR A 164 0.54 -13.28 -12.58
CA TYR A 164 -0.83 -12.97 -12.99
C TYR A 164 -0.91 -11.86 -14.04
N PHE A 165 -0.14 -10.78 -13.89
CA PHE A 165 -0.09 -9.75 -14.93
C PHE A 165 0.54 -10.25 -16.24
N GLU A 166 1.55 -11.12 -16.16
CA GLU A 166 2.16 -11.75 -17.33
C GLU A 166 1.14 -12.59 -18.10
N LYS A 167 0.34 -13.40 -17.40
CA LYS A 167 -0.74 -14.19 -18.00
C LYS A 167 -1.77 -13.30 -18.69
N ALA A 168 -2.23 -12.25 -18.02
CA ALA A 168 -3.17 -11.29 -18.61
C ALA A 168 -2.61 -10.61 -19.86
N ALA A 169 -1.38 -10.10 -19.81
CA ALA A 169 -0.71 -9.43 -20.92
C ALA A 169 -0.46 -10.39 -22.10
N ARG A 170 -0.05 -11.64 -21.84
CA ARG A 170 0.13 -12.67 -22.88
C ARG A 170 -1.18 -13.01 -23.60
N MET A 171 -2.29 -13.07 -22.86
CA MET A 171 -3.61 -13.40 -23.41
C MET A 171 -4.23 -12.26 -24.20
N GLN A 172 -3.94 -11.01 -23.82
CA GLN A 172 -4.43 -9.81 -24.48
C GLN A 172 -3.28 -8.81 -24.71
N PRO A 173 -2.40 -9.06 -25.69
CA PRO A 173 -1.20 -8.25 -25.91
C PRO A 173 -1.50 -6.80 -26.33
N ASP A 174 -2.67 -6.55 -26.92
CA ASP A 174 -3.09 -5.20 -27.34
C ASP A 174 -3.59 -4.34 -26.16
N MET A 175 -3.81 -4.94 -24.98
CA MET A 175 -4.28 -4.22 -23.80
C MET A 175 -3.11 -3.54 -23.10
N VAL A 176 -2.97 -2.25 -23.35
CA VAL A 176 -1.89 -1.39 -22.83
C VAL A 176 -1.80 -1.44 -21.30
N GLU A 177 -2.94 -1.53 -20.60
CA GLU A 177 -2.98 -1.54 -19.13
C GLU A 177 -2.35 -2.80 -18.54
N TRP A 178 -2.57 -3.98 -19.16
CA TRP A 178 -2.00 -5.24 -18.69
C TRP A 178 -0.49 -5.26 -18.88
N ASN A 179 -0.02 -4.85 -20.06
CA ASN A 179 1.40 -4.77 -20.37
C ASN A 179 2.13 -3.79 -19.45
N THR A 180 1.56 -2.60 -19.26
CA THR A 180 2.12 -1.58 -18.37
C THR A 180 2.14 -2.06 -16.91
N SER A 181 1.07 -2.71 -16.46
CA SER A 181 0.98 -3.24 -15.09
C SER A 181 1.92 -4.41 -14.85
N TYR A 182 2.14 -5.27 -15.85
CA TYR A 182 3.17 -6.31 -15.81
C TYR A 182 4.55 -5.71 -15.58
N VAL A 183 4.94 -4.69 -16.35
CA VAL A 183 6.23 -4.03 -16.17
C VAL A 183 6.34 -3.34 -14.80
N ILE A 184 5.31 -2.64 -14.35
CA ILE A 184 5.26 -2.03 -13.02
C ILE A 184 5.45 -3.10 -11.92
N ALA A 185 4.74 -4.22 -12.04
CA ALA A 185 4.83 -5.32 -11.09
C ALA A 185 6.24 -5.92 -11.07
N SER A 186 6.87 -6.13 -12.23
CA SER A 186 8.24 -6.63 -12.32
C SER A 186 9.25 -5.69 -11.67
N VAL A 187 9.12 -4.38 -11.91
CA VAL A 187 9.97 -3.36 -11.25
C VAL A 187 9.77 -3.37 -9.74
N ASN A 188 8.52 -3.44 -9.28
CA ASN A 188 8.21 -3.52 -7.85
C ASN A 188 8.76 -4.81 -7.22
N ALA A 189 8.63 -5.97 -7.87
CA ALA A 189 9.16 -7.25 -7.41
C ALA A 189 10.69 -7.22 -7.30
N HIS A 190 11.37 -6.63 -8.30
CA HIS A 190 12.83 -6.43 -8.25
C HIS A 190 13.24 -5.56 -7.07
N LYS A 191 12.51 -4.47 -6.82
CA LYS A 191 12.75 -3.64 -5.62
C LYS A 191 12.56 -4.48 -4.36
N HIS A 192 11.42 -5.16 -4.21
CA HIS A 192 11.08 -5.96 -3.03
C HIS A 192 12.08 -7.08 -2.71
N ASN A 193 12.63 -7.75 -3.72
CA ASN A 193 13.66 -8.79 -3.54
C ASN A 193 15.01 -8.21 -3.11
N ASN A 194 15.27 -6.95 -3.44
CA ASN A 194 16.54 -6.29 -3.17
C ASN A 194 16.49 -5.29 -2.01
N THR A 195 15.32 -4.97 -1.42
CA THR A 195 15.25 -4.06 -0.28
C THR A 195 15.73 -4.73 1.00
N SER A 196 16.66 -4.08 1.70
CA SER A 196 16.68 -4.13 3.16
C SER A 196 15.25 -3.83 3.62
N LEU A 197 14.71 -4.64 4.53
CA LEU A 197 13.33 -4.52 4.99
C LEU A 197 12.96 -3.11 5.56
N ASP A 198 13.91 -2.17 5.72
CA ASP A 198 13.66 -0.82 6.23
C ASP A 198 13.05 0.13 5.20
N PRO A 199 11.82 0.66 5.43
CA PRO A 199 11.20 1.67 4.56
C PRO A 199 12.06 2.94 4.40
N ASP A 200 12.94 3.22 5.36
CA ASP A 200 13.85 4.38 5.35
C ASP A 200 15.22 4.04 4.70
N GLU A 201 15.56 2.76 4.47
CA GLU A 201 16.84 2.30 3.87
C GLU A 201 16.60 1.87 2.41
N TYR A 202 16.90 2.78 1.49
CA TYR A 202 16.73 2.55 0.05
C TYR A 202 17.95 1.82 -0.51
N ASN A 203 17.73 0.61 -1.05
CA ASN A 203 18.71 -0.04 -1.91
C ASN A 203 18.52 0.45 -3.35
N ASN A 204 19.49 1.22 -3.82
CA ASN A 204 19.62 1.63 -5.22
C ASN A 204 20.04 0.41 -6.04
N THR A 205 19.09 -0.46 -6.38
CA THR A 205 19.37 -1.63 -7.18
C THR A 205 19.07 -1.33 -8.63
N ARG A 206 20.14 -1.34 -9.44
CA ARG A 206 20.06 -1.23 -10.90
C ARG A 206 19.18 -2.36 -11.44
N LEU A 207 18.22 -2.02 -12.29
CA LEU A 207 17.40 -3.01 -12.98
C LEU A 207 18.24 -3.80 -13.99
N ASP A 208 17.79 -5.02 -14.27
CA ASP A 208 18.23 -5.80 -15.43
C ASP A 208 18.05 -4.95 -16.72
N PRO A 209 19.05 -4.88 -17.63
CA PRO A 209 18.91 -4.25 -18.93
C PRO A 209 17.64 -4.62 -19.70
N ASP A 210 17.22 -5.89 -19.65
CA ASP A 210 16.04 -6.36 -20.39
C ASP A 210 14.75 -5.78 -19.80
N LEU A 211 14.64 -5.74 -18.47
CA LEU A 211 13.50 -5.14 -17.79
C LEU A 211 13.45 -3.62 -18.01
N LEU A 212 14.60 -2.96 -18.05
CA LEU A 212 14.67 -1.53 -18.33
C LEU A 212 14.25 -1.21 -19.78
N GLU A 213 14.59 -2.06 -20.73
CA GLU A 213 14.15 -1.90 -22.12
C GLU A 213 12.64 -2.12 -22.27
N ARG A 214 12.08 -3.14 -21.60
CA ARG A 214 10.62 -3.32 -21.52
C ARG A 214 9.94 -2.11 -20.89
N MET A 215 10.56 -1.50 -19.88
CA MET A 215 10.07 -0.29 -19.24
C MET A 215 10.06 0.93 -20.16
N ARG A 216 11.08 1.09 -20.99
CA ARG A 216 11.13 2.12 -22.03
C ARG A 216 9.98 1.92 -23.03
N GLN A 217 9.80 0.70 -23.52
CA GLN A 217 8.74 0.36 -24.49
C GLN A 217 7.34 0.58 -23.91
N ALA A 218 7.08 0.12 -22.69
CA ALA A 218 5.80 0.31 -22.03
C ALA A 218 5.48 1.80 -21.82
N LYS A 219 6.48 2.63 -21.49
CA LYS A 219 6.31 4.08 -21.37
C LYS A 219 5.96 4.73 -22.71
N GLU A 220 6.51 4.23 -23.82
CA GLU A 220 6.18 4.72 -25.17
C GLU A 220 4.76 4.32 -25.60
N GLN A 221 4.30 3.15 -25.16
CA GLN A 221 2.96 2.63 -25.42
C GLN A 221 1.88 3.25 -24.51
N ASP A 222 2.23 3.61 -23.27
CA ASP A 222 1.32 4.23 -22.28
C ASP A 222 1.86 5.59 -21.78
N PRO A 223 1.95 6.61 -22.64
CA PRO A 223 2.57 7.90 -22.31
C PRO A 223 1.81 8.68 -21.21
N GLU A 224 0.53 8.35 -20.99
CA GLU A 224 -0.29 8.94 -19.94
C GLU A 224 -0.01 8.36 -18.54
N ASN A 225 0.74 7.25 -18.47
CA ASN A 225 1.07 6.60 -17.21
C ASN A 225 2.23 7.30 -16.50
N LEU A 226 1.90 8.39 -15.83
CA LEU A 226 2.87 9.21 -15.09
C LEU A 226 3.62 8.40 -14.03
N TYR A 227 3.00 7.38 -13.44
CA TYR A 227 3.66 6.53 -12.46
C TYR A 227 4.82 5.73 -13.09
N LEU A 228 4.57 5.06 -14.22
CA LEU A 228 5.62 4.38 -14.96
C LEU A 228 6.72 5.35 -15.40
N ALA A 229 6.33 6.56 -15.85
CA ALA A 229 7.28 7.58 -16.25
C ALA A 229 8.18 8.04 -15.08
N VAL A 230 7.64 8.26 -13.88
CA VAL A 230 8.43 8.57 -12.67
C VAL A 230 9.38 7.43 -12.33
N LEU A 231 8.90 6.17 -12.33
CA LEU A 231 9.75 5.02 -12.09
C LEU A 231 10.89 4.94 -13.11
N TYR A 232 10.64 5.28 -14.38
CA TYR A 232 11.66 5.24 -15.42
C TYR A 232 12.73 6.32 -15.19
N LEU A 233 12.30 7.54 -14.82
CA LEU A 233 13.23 8.61 -14.46
C LEU A 233 14.10 8.26 -13.25
N GLU A 234 13.55 7.57 -12.25
CA GLU A 234 14.34 7.07 -11.12
C GLU A 234 15.49 6.17 -11.62
N GLN A 235 15.24 5.31 -12.61
CA GLN A 235 16.27 4.45 -13.19
C GLN A 235 17.30 5.20 -14.03
N CYS A 236 16.88 6.22 -14.77
CA CYS A 236 17.79 7.15 -15.45
C CYS A 236 18.70 7.86 -14.44
N ALA A 237 18.14 8.38 -13.34
CA ALA A 237 18.90 9.03 -12.29
C ALA A 237 19.88 8.09 -11.59
N ASN A 238 19.51 6.81 -11.42
CA ASN A 238 20.41 5.76 -10.92
C ASN A 238 21.62 5.50 -11.83
N LYS A 239 21.52 5.79 -13.12
CA LYS A 239 22.64 5.75 -14.07
C LYS A 239 23.46 7.04 -14.09
N GLY A 240 23.07 8.06 -13.33
CA GLY A 240 23.70 9.37 -13.32
C GLY A 240 23.21 10.31 -14.42
N GLU A 241 22.09 10.00 -15.08
CA GLU A 241 21.47 10.89 -16.06
C GLU A 241 20.82 12.10 -15.37
N ASN A 242 20.85 13.27 -16.01
CA ASN A 242 20.19 14.46 -15.49
C ASN A 242 18.69 14.40 -15.81
N ILE A 243 17.87 14.23 -14.77
CA ILE A 243 16.41 14.10 -14.87
C ILE A 243 15.65 15.38 -14.48
N ARG A 244 16.34 16.47 -14.12
CA ARG A 244 15.74 17.65 -13.44
C ARG A 244 14.56 18.26 -14.21
N ASP A 245 14.69 18.43 -15.52
CA ASP A 245 13.64 19.07 -16.32
C ASP A 245 12.44 18.13 -16.54
N GLN A 246 12.73 16.85 -16.83
CA GLN A 246 11.72 15.82 -17.08
C GLN A 246 10.90 15.52 -15.81
N VAL A 247 11.57 15.43 -14.65
CA VAL A 247 10.88 15.17 -13.38
C VAL A 247 10.03 16.36 -12.95
N ARG A 248 10.44 17.59 -13.28
CA ARG A 248 9.65 18.80 -13.02
C ARG A 248 8.38 18.83 -13.85
N GLU A 249 8.48 18.51 -15.14
CA GLU A 249 7.31 18.43 -16.02
C GLU A 249 6.30 17.40 -15.52
N ILE A 250 6.76 16.19 -15.15
CA ILE A 250 5.89 15.17 -14.59
C ILE A 250 5.32 15.61 -13.24
N ALA A 251 6.11 16.26 -12.38
CA ALA A 251 5.64 16.76 -11.10
C ALA A 251 4.50 17.77 -11.25
N GLU A 252 4.60 18.70 -12.21
CA GLU A 252 3.52 19.62 -12.50
C GLU A 252 2.24 18.89 -12.92
N GLN A 253 2.35 17.86 -13.76
CA GLN A 253 1.19 17.09 -14.20
C GLN A 253 0.55 16.30 -13.05
N VAL A 254 1.36 15.62 -12.24
CA VAL A 254 0.91 14.85 -11.07
C VAL A 254 0.24 15.78 -10.04
N LEU A 255 0.83 16.95 -9.78
CA LEU A 255 0.37 17.85 -8.72
C LEU A 255 -0.74 18.80 -9.15
N ARG A 256 -1.06 18.92 -10.46
CA ARG A 256 -2.28 19.58 -10.96
C ARG A 256 -3.56 18.84 -10.54
N SER A 257 -3.47 17.52 -10.36
CA SER A 257 -4.57 16.68 -9.92
C SER A 257 -4.00 15.57 -9.01
N PRO A 258 -3.63 15.91 -7.76
CA PRO A 258 -2.77 15.09 -6.89
C PRO A 258 -3.39 13.76 -6.44
N VAL A 259 -4.61 13.45 -6.85
CA VAL A 259 -5.24 12.16 -6.56
C VAL A 259 -4.58 11.12 -7.50
N CYS A 260 -4.05 10.03 -6.96
CA CYS A 260 -3.18 9.08 -7.68
C CYS A 260 -3.83 7.73 -7.99
N SER A 261 -3.70 7.22 -9.22
CA SER A 261 -4.00 5.83 -9.57
C SER A 261 -2.96 4.81 -9.04
N TYR A 262 -1.73 5.25 -8.70
CA TYR A 262 -0.62 4.36 -8.30
C TYR A 262 0.35 4.93 -7.25
N ASP A 263 -0.10 5.66 -6.23
CA ASP A 263 0.83 6.32 -5.29
C ASP A 263 1.86 7.28 -5.98
N CYS A 264 1.51 7.91 -7.11
CA CYS A 264 2.45 8.72 -7.90
C CYS A 264 3.04 9.93 -7.14
N VAL A 265 2.23 10.62 -6.31
CA VAL A 265 2.71 11.72 -5.42
C VAL A 265 3.82 11.24 -4.48
N ARG A 266 3.76 9.99 -4.01
CA ARG A 266 4.83 9.41 -3.21
C ARG A 266 6.11 9.29 -4.03
N GLU A 267 6.02 8.70 -5.21
CA GLU A 267 7.20 8.42 -6.03
C GLU A 267 7.85 9.71 -6.53
N ILE A 268 7.07 10.72 -6.94
CA ILE A 268 7.64 11.99 -7.40
C ILE A 268 8.39 12.71 -6.27
N LEU A 269 7.78 12.82 -5.07
CA LEU A 269 8.44 13.45 -3.92
C LEU A 269 9.67 12.64 -3.48
N ARG A 270 9.63 11.31 -3.60
CA ARG A 270 10.78 10.44 -3.34
C ARG A 270 11.93 10.72 -4.30
N VAL A 271 11.67 10.81 -5.60
CA VAL A 271 12.71 11.14 -6.61
C VAL A 271 13.31 12.50 -6.30
N TYR A 272 12.50 13.51 -5.98
CA TYR A 272 13.00 14.82 -5.55
C TYR A 272 13.92 14.70 -4.33
N GLN A 273 13.48 14.00 -3.27
CA GLN A 273 14.28 13.84 -2.05
C GLN A 273 15.66 13.22 -2.29
N TRP A 274 15.77 12.25 -3.21
CA TRP A 274 17.01 11.50 -3.41
C TRP A 274 17.96 12.13 -4.42
N TYR A 275 17.46 12.69 -5.52
CA TYR A 275 18.30 13.16 -6.62
C TYR A 275 18.38 14.68 -6.73
N LEU A 276 17.40 15.41 -6.18
CA LEU A 276 17.33 16.87 -6.26
C LEU A 276 17.53 17.54 -4.88
N GLY A 277 17.25 16.81 -3.80
CA GLY A 277 17.42 17.24 -2.42
C GLY A 277 16.08 17.39 -1.68
N VAL A 278 16.12 17.17 -0.36
CA VAL A 278 14.92 17.24 0.50
C VAL A 278 14.27 18.63 0.52
N ASP A 279 15.07 19.69 0.34
CA ASP A 279 14.57 21.06 0.30
C ASP A 279 13.71 21.32 -0.95
N GLU A 280 14.19 20.87 -2.12
CA GLU A 280 13.40 20.99 -3.36
C GLU A 280 12.11 20.15 -3.29
N ALA A 281 12.15 18.99 -2.63
CA ALA A 281 10.96 18.17 -2.40
C ALA A 281 9.92 18.89 -1.51
N ILE A 282 10.38 19.59 -0.47
CA ILE A 282 9.51 20.39 0.41
C ILE A 282 8.92 21.56 -0.37
N ASP A 283 9.72 22.31 -1.12
CA ASP A 283 9.26 23.47 -1.88
C ASP A 283 8.19 23.06 -2.90
N LEU A 284 8.42 21.97 -3.64
CA LEU A 284 7.45 21.39 -4.57
C LEU A 284 6.15 20.98 -3.85
N GLY A 285 6.29 20.32 -2.70
CA GLY A 285 5.17 19.86 -1.90
C GLY A 285 4.32 21.00 -1.34
N GLU A 286 4.95 22.04 -0.82
CA GLU A 286 4.27 23.24 -0.29
C GLU A 286 3.57 24.03 -1.41
N GLU A 287 4.18 24.15 -2.60
CA GLU A 287 3.50 24.76 -3.76
C GLU A 287 2.22 24.00 -4.12
N ALA A 288 2.27 22.66 -4.11
CA ALA A 288 1.09 21.85 -4.37
C ALA A 288 0.03 21.97 -3.26
N LEU A 289 0.44 22.06 -2.00
CA LEU A 289 -0.47 22.26 -0.87
C LEU A 289 -1.17 23.62 -0.91
N LEU A 290 -0.51 24.67 -1.41
CA LEU A 290 -1.16 25.97 -1.63
C LEU A 290 -2.34 25.88 -2.61
N LYS A 291 -2.23 25.03 -3.64
CA LYS A 291 -3.28 24.80 -4.64
C LYS A 291 -4.33 23.81 -4.15
N HIS A 292 -3.94 22.89 -3.27
CA HIS A 292 -4.75 21.76 -2.83
C HIS A 292 -4.66 21.51 -1.31
N PRO A 293 -5.11 22.46 -0.46
CA PRO A 293 -4.89 22.41 0.98
C PRO A 293 -5.60 21.24 1.68
N ASP A 294 -6.71 20.78 1.10
CA ASP A 294 -7.55 19.71 1.65
C ASP A 294 -7.07 18.29 1.26
N GLN A 295 -6.08 18.18 0.38
CA GLN A 295 -5.58 16.89 -0.10
C GLN A 295 -4.69 16.22 0.96
N ARG A 296 -5.32 15.43 1.83
CA ARG A 296 -4.65 14.76 2.95
C ARG A 296 -3.50 13.83 2.53
N TYR A 297 -3.60 13.17 1.38
CA TYR A 297 -2.54 12.30 0.87
C TYR A 297 -1.27 13.09 0.48
N LEU A 298 -1.45 14.24 -0.18
CA LEU A 298 -0.35 15.16 -0.46
C LEU A 298 0.25 15.67 0.86
N LYS A 299 -0.60 16.13 1.79
CA LYS A 299 -0.19 16.61 3.11
C LYS A 299 0.68 15.58 3.85
N ARG A 300 0.31 14.30 3.77
CA ARG A 300 1.07 13.17 4.33
C ARG A 300 2.50 13.11 3.78
N TRP A 301 2.67 13.19 2.47
CA TRP A 301 4.00 13.08 1.87
C TRP A 301 4.85 14.32 2.08
N VAL A 302 4.25 15.51 2.13
CA VAL A 302 4.96 16.74 2.52
C VAL A 302 5.44 16.66 3.96
N ALA A 303 4.58 16.21 4.89
CA ALA A 303 4.96 15.99 6.28
C ALA A 303 6.14 15.01 6.42
N LEU A 304 6.18 13.94 5.62
CA LEU A 304 7.30 13.02 5.58
C LEU A 304 8.59 13.64 5.01
N CYS A 305 8.50 14.57 4.05
CA CYS A 305 9.67 15.34 3.59
C CYS A 305 10.26 16.18 4.73
N TYR A 306 9.41 16.88 5.50
CA TYR A 306 9.83 17.61 6.69
C TYR A 306 10.46 16.69 7.75
N ARG A 307 9.84 15.54 8.05
CA ARG A 307 10.39 14.54 8.97
C ARG A 307 11.80 14.12 8.53
N LYS A 308 11.98 13.79 7.25
CA LYS A 308 13.28 13.38 6.68
C LYS A 308 14.32 14.50 6.80
N LYS A 309 13.95 15.74 6.49
CA LYS A 309 14.82 16.91 6.66
C LYS A 309 15.30 17.02 8.10
N ILE A 310 14.40 16.95 9.07
CA ILE A 310 14.73 17.07 10.49
C ILE A 310 15.65 15.94 10.97
N LEU A 311 15.43 14.71 10.51
CA LEU A 311 16.19 13.55 10.97
C LEU A 311 17.60 13.44 10.38
N TYR A 312 17.77 13.86 9.12
CA TYR A 312 19.01 13.59 8.37
C TYR A 312 19.82 14.85 8.03
N ILE A 313 19.45 16.04 8.54
CA ILE A 313 20.32 17.22 8.40
C ILE A 313 21.68 16.93 9.01
N ARG A 314 22.72 17.05 8.16
CA ARG A 314 24.12 17.02 8.55
C ARG A 314 24.69 18.43 8.42
N GLY A 315 24.97 19.06 9.56
CA GLY A 315 25.66 20.36 9.62
C GLY A 315 24.74 21.57 9.40
N GLY A 316 24.60 22.39 10.45
CA GLY A 316 23.90 23.68 10.44
C GLY A 316 22.55 23.66 11.17
N PRO A 317 22.14 24.79 11.79
CA PRO A 317 20.83 24.91 12.42
C PRO A 317 19.72 24.85 11.37
N LEU A 318 18.58 24.26 11.74
CA LEU A 318 17.35 24.29 10.95
C LEU A 318 16.93 25.73 10.66
N ARG A 319 16.40 25.97 9.46
CA ARG A 319 15.76 27.26 9.16
C ARG A 319 14.61 27.52 10.15
N PRO A 320 14.39 28.76 10.61
CA PRO A 320 13.26 29.10 11.45
C PRO A 320 11.93 28.63 10.85
N GLY A 321 11.02 28.11 11.68
CA GLY A 321 9.69 27.66 11.27
C GLY A 321 9.59 26.26 10.65
N VAL A 322 10.71 25.61 10.30
CA VAL A 322 10.69 24.24 9.75
C VAL A 322 10.09 23.24 10.74
N MET A 323 10.46 23.35 12.02
CA MET A 323 9.92 22.49 13.08
C MET A 323 8.43 22.74 13.30
N ASP A 324 8.02 24.00 13.41
CA ASP A 324 6.62 24.37 13.65
C ASP A 324 5.73 23.92 12.50
N ARG A 325 6.19 24.08 11.25
CA ARG A 325 5.48 23.58 10.07
C ARG A 325 5.38 22.06 10.07
N ALA A 326 6.46 21.36 10.40
CA ALA A 326 6.45 19.90 10.49
C ALA A 326 5.45 19.41 11.56
N ILE A 327 5.45 20.02 12.75
CA ILE A 327 4.53 19.71 13.84
C ILE A 327 3.08 19.94 13.40
N SER A 328 2.78 21.13 12.86
CA SER A 328 1.44 21.49 12.39
C SER A 328 0.91 20.51 11.34
N LEU A 329 1.74 20.12 10.36
CA LEU A 329 1.35 19.15 9.35
C LEU A 329 1.04 17.77 9.95
N HIS A 330 1.80 17.31 10.95
CA HIS A 330 1.53 16.03 11.59
C HIS A 330 0.31 16.06 12.51
N GLU A 331 0.07 17.16 13.21
CA GLU A 331 -1.14 17.38 14.02
C GLU A 331 -2.40 17.34 13.14
N ASP A 332 -2.38 18.05 12.01
CA ASP A 332 -3.44 17.98 10.99
C ASP A 332 -3.68 16.53 10.52
N LEU A 333 -2.60 15.79 10.24
CA LEU A 333 -2.71 14.42 9.76
C LEU A 333 -3.27 13.46 10.80
N ILE A 334 -2.98 13.66 12.09
CA ILE A 334 -3.58 12.86 13.16
C ILE A 334 -5.10 13.05 13.17
N SER A 335 -5.58 14.28 12.97
CA SER A 335 -7.01 14.58 12.86
C SER A 335 -7.65 14.03 11.58
N LEU A 336 -6.93 14.06 10.45
CA LEU A 336 -7.43 13.58 9.15
C LEU A 336 -7.49 12.04 9.04
N TYR A 337 -6.73 11.33 9.88
CA TYR A 337 -6.63 9.87 9.87
C TYR A 337 -6.93 9.28 11.27
N PRO A 338 -8.13 9.49 11.83
CA PRO A 338 -8.42 9.19 13.24
C PRO A 338 -8.18 7.71 13.59
N HIS A 339 -8.49 6.81 12.66
CA HIS A 339 -8.39 5.36 12.84
C HIS A 339 -7.05 4.75 12.38
N SER A 340 -6.17 5.55 11.76
CA SER A 340 -4.86 5.10 11.26
C SER A 340 -3.73 6.08 11.64
N SER A 341 -3.88 6.74 12.78
CA SER A 341 -3.00 7.83 13.23
C SER A 341 -1.74 7.40 13.96
N LEU A 342 -1.61 6.13 14.41
CA LEU A 342 -0.50 5.69 15.26
C LEU A 342 0.88 6.02 14.69
N LEU A 343 1.14 5.67 13.41
CA LEU A 343 2.42 5.99 12.77
C LEU A 343 2.65 7.51 12.69
N LYS A 344 1.60 8.31 12.43
CA LYS A 344 1.69 9.76 12.38
C LYS A 344 1.99 10.36 13.77
N LYS A 345 1.42 9.78 14.84
CA LYS A 345 1.75 10.14 16.23
C LYS A 345 3.21 9.83 16.54
N ILE A 346 3.71 8.65 16.16
CA ILE A 346 5.12 8.28 16.33
C ILE A 346 6.05 9.22 15.55
N ASP A 347 5.69 9.58 14.31
CA ASP A 347 6.45 10.53 13.50
C ASP A 347 6.49 11.93 14.16
N LEU A 348 5.36 12.40 14.71
CA LEU A 348 5.29 13.64 15.49
C LEU A 348 6.17 13.59 16.75
N THR A 349 6.13 12.48 17.49
CA THR A 349 7.00 12.28 18.68
C THR A 349 8.47 12.31 18.30
N THR A 350 8.81 11.68 17.18
CA THR A 350 10.17 11.69 16.61
C THR A 350 10.63 13.12 16.27
N ILE A 351 9.73 13.96 15.75
CA ILE A 351 10.02 15.38 15.50
C ILE A 351 10.25 16.13 16.82
N TYR A 352 9.40 15.92 17.83
CA TYR A 352 9.60 16.52 19.16
C TYR A 352 10.93 16.12 19.81
N ALA A 353 11.37 14.87 19.63
CA ALA A 353 12.64 14.37 20.15
C ALA A 353 13.86 15.14 19.60
N LYS A 354 13.79 15.57 18.33
CA LYS A 354 14.85 16.35 17.67
C LYS A 354 14.80 17.85 18.00
N SER A 355 13.72 18.33 18.63
CA SER A 355 13.65 19.69 19.15
C SER A 355 14.36 19.81 20.50
N HIS A 356 15.31 20.74 20.63
CA HIS A 356 16.02 20.99 21.89
C HIS A 356 15.09 21.31 23.07
N HIS A 357 13.93 21.92 22.81
CA HIS A 357 12.99 22.36 23.85
C HIS A 357 11.84 21.39 24.10
N SER A 358 11.74 20.27 23.36
CA SER A 358 10.55 19.41 23.39
C SER A 358 10.84 17.93 23.66
N LYS A 359 12.06 17.59 24.08
CA LYS A 359 12.42 16.20 24.46
C LYS A 359 11.51 15.61 25.54
N ALA A 360 11.16 16.40 26.55
CA ALA A 360 10.26 15.94 27.62
C ALA A 360 8.85 15.60 27.09
N LYS A 361 8.37 16.38 26.11
CA LYS A 361 7.10 16.13 25.43
C LYS A 361 7.16 14.85 24.60
N ALA A 362 8.29 14.57 23.94
CA ALA A 362 8.48 13.33 23.21
C ALA A 362 8.40 12.10 24.13
N GLU A 363 9.08 12.16 25.29
CA GLU A 363 9.01 11.10 26.30
C GLU A 363 7.57 10.89 26.78
N GLN A 364 6.86 11.97 27.11
CA GLN A 364 5.47 11.90 27.56
C GLN A 364 4.59 11.17 26.53
N ILE A 365 4.65 11.57 25.26
CA ILE A 365 3.83 10.94 24.22
C ILE A 365 4.19 9.47 24.05
N TYR A 366 5.48 9.10 24.13
CA TYR A 366 5.87 7.69 24.08
C TYR A 366 5.29 6.89 25.26
N GLN A 367 5.31 7.41 26.49
CA GLN A 367 4.71 6.74 27.64
C GLN A 367 3.19 6.54 27.45
N GLU A 368 2.48 7.59 27.02
CA GLU A 368 1.04 7.49 26.71
C GLU A 368 0.75 6.43 25.63
N LEU A 369 1.59 6.33 24.60
CA LEU A 369 1.46 5.30 23.56
C LEU A 369 1.78 3.90 24.08
N LEU A 370 2.73 3.76 25.00
CA LEU A 370 3.12 2.46 25.57
C LEU A 370 2.04 1.87 26.49
N ASP A 371 1.26 2.73 27.13
CA ASP A 371 0.11 2.37 27.96
C ASP A 371 -1.17 2.11 27.13
N SER A 372 -1.15 2.44 25.84
CA SER A 372 -2.29 2.23 24.95
C SER A 372 -2.49 0.75 24.60
N ASP A 373 -3.75 0.33 24.48
CA ASP A 373 -4.09 -1.00 23.99
C ASP A 373 -3.95 -1.05 22.46
N LEU A 374 -2.90 -1.74 22.00
CA LEU A 374 -2.50 -1.81 20.60
C LEU A 374 -2.46 -3.26 20.12
N GLU A 375 -2.84 -3.46 18.85
CA GLU A 375 -2.71 -4.74 18.19
C GLU A 375 -1.24 -5.21 18.17
N PRO A 376 -0.96 -6.52 18.17
CA PRO A 376 0.40 -7.06 18.25
C PRO A 376 1.41 -6.41 17.27
N GLY A 377 1.03 -6.21 16.00
CA GLY A 377 1.88 -5.58 15.00
C GLY A 377 2.15 -4.09 15.25
N GLU A 378 1.16 -3.37 15.78
CA GLU A 378 1.28 -1.96 16.17
C GLU A 378 2.17 -1.80 17.41
N LYS A 379 2.04 -2.71 18.37
CA LYS A 379 2.87 -2.77 19.58
C LYS A 379 4.33 -3.06 19.23
N GLN A 380 4.59 -3.98 18.30
CA GLN A 380 5.94 -4.22 17.76
C GLN A 380 6.54 -2.98 17.10
N MET A 381 5.74 -2.23 16.32
CA MET A 381 6.17 -0.97 15.71
C MET A 381 6.53 0.06 16.78
N LEU A 382 5.67 0.25 17.78
CA LEU A 382 5.89 1.20 18.86
C LEU A 382 7.16 0.86 19.65
N TYR A 383 7.33 -0.39 20.07
CA TYR A 383 8.52 -0.84 20.79
C TYR A 383 9.80 -0.66 19.97
N ASN A 384 9.77 -0.99 18.69
CA ASN A 384 10.92 -0.78 17.80
C ASN A 384 11.28 0.72 17.68
N LYS A 385 10.28 1.58 17.47
CA LYS A 385 10.50 3.03 17.33
C LYS A 385 10.91 3.70 18.64
N TYR A 386 10.40 3.23 19.76
CA TYR A 386 10.81 3.70 21.08
C TYR A 386 12.24 3.25 21.42
N ALA A 387 12.62 2.03 21.05
CA ALA A 387 14.00 1.54 21.17
C ALA A 387 15.00 2.39 20.36
N ASP A 388 14.63 2.76 19.12
CA ASP A 388 15.44 3.67 18.29
C ASP A 388 15.58 5.04 18.98
N TYR A 389 14.50 5.61 19.51
CA TYR A 389 14.52 6.88 20.25
C TYR A 389 15.40 6.81 21.52
N LEU A 390 15.25 5.76 22.34
CA LEU A 390 16.08 5.55 23.53
C LEU A 390 17.56 5.52 23.18
N PHE A 391 17.92 4.82 22.11
CA PHE A 391 19.31 4.68 21.68
C PHE A 391 19.87 5.99 21.10
N PHE A 392 19.20 6.57 20.11
CA PHE A 392 19.75 7.69 19.33
C PHE A 392 19.56 9.06 20.00
N ASP A 393 18.50 9.27 20.78
CA ASP A 393 18.14 10.58 21.32
C ASP A 393 18.43 10.73 22.82
N LEU A 394 18.41 9.62 23.56
CA LEU A 394 18.66 9.56 25.00
C LEU A 394 19.97 8.85 25.39
N ASN A 395 20.66 8.21 24.44
CA ASN A 395 21.86 7.38 24.68
C ASN A 395 21.64 6.25 25.71
N ASP A 396 20.42 5.73 25.81
CA ASP A 396 20.05 4.63 26.71
C ASP A 396 20.04 3.30 25.95
N SER A 397 21.23 2.72 25.79
CA SER A 397 21.40 1.45 25.09
C SER A 397 20.77 0.26 25.81
N HIS A 398 20.71 0.31 27.14
CA HIS A 398 20.15 -0.76 27.96
C HIS A 398 18.63 -0.87 27.77
N ARG A 399 17.89 0.23 27.98
CA ARG A 399 16.43 0.23 27.73
C ARG A 399 16.11 -0.02 26.27
N SER A 400 16.91 0.53 25.35
CA SER A 400 16.73 0.26 23.91
C SER A 400 16.75 -1.25 23.61
N THR A 401 17.73 -1.97 24.18
CA THR A 401 17.85 -3.44 24.04
C THR A 401 16.60 -4.15 24.57
N GLN A 402 16.12 -3.76 25.76
CA GLN A 402 14.90 -4.34 26.34
C GLN A 402 13.68 -4.16 25.44
N TYR A 403 13.48 -2.98 24.86
CA TYR A 403 12.34 -2.74 23.96
C TYR A 403 12.48 -3.48 22.62
N HIS A 404 13.69 -3.66 22.10
CA HIS A 404 13.90 -4.56 20.95
C HIS A 404 13.55 -6.02 21.29
N MET A 405 13.90 -6.50 22.50
CA MET A 405 13.49 -7.84 22.97
C MET A 405 11.96 -7.93 23.09
N ASN A 406 11.30 -6.92 23.68
CA ASN A 406 9.84 -6.86 23.80
C ASN A 406 9.15 -6.90 22.42
N ALA A 407 9.68 -6.18 21.43
CA ALA A 407 9.18 -6.23 20.06
C ALA A 407 9.38 -7.62 19.43
N ALA A 408 10.54 -8.25 19.63
CA ALA A 408 10.85 -9.56 19.08
C ALA A 408 10.05 -10.71 19.74
N ALA A 409 9.69 -10.56 21.01
CA ALA A 409 8.95 -11.55 21.80
C ALA A 409 7.49 -11.71 21.35
N ILE A 410 6.89 -10.67 20.76
CA ILE A 410 5.54 -10.77 20.18
C ILE A 410 5.63 -11.68 18.93
N PRO A 411 4.84 -12.77 18.83
CA PRO A 411 5.00 -13.78 17.78
C PRO A 411 4.46 -13.38 16.40
N GLU A 412 3.81 -12.21 16.28
CA GLU A 412 3.32 -11.68 15.00
C GLU A 412 4.48 -11.49 14.01
N ASN A 413 4.40 -12.11 12.82
CA ASN A 413 5.38 -11.92 11.77
C ASN A 413 5.24 -10.53 11.14
N SER A 414 6.04 -9.57 11.59
CA SER A 414 6.05 -8.21 11.05
C SER A 414 7.44 -7.74 10.66
N TYR A 415 7.48 -6.67 9.87
CA TYR A 415 8.72 -5.95 9.58
C TYR A 415 9.45 -5.53 10.87
N PHE A 416 8.75 -4.90 11.81
CA PHE A 416 9.34 -4.35 13.03
C PHE A 416 9.88 -5.44 13.97
N ARG A 417 9.27 -6.63 13.95
CA ARG A 417 9.81 -7.82 14.62
C ARG A 417 11.17 -8.20 14.03
N LYS A 418 11.23 -8.41 12.71
CA LYS A 418 12.47 -8.75 11.99
C LYS A 418 13.54 -7.67 12.13
N LYS A 419 13.14 -6.39 12.20
CA LYS A 419 14.07 -5.27 12.43
C LYS A 419 14.69 -5.35 13.81
N SER A 420 13.86 -5.55 14.84
CA SER A 420 14.32 -5.65 16.23
C SER A 420 15.24 -6.86 16.45
N ILE A 421 14.92 -8.02 15.86
CA ILE A 421 15.81 -9.21 15.89
C ILE A 421 17.17 -8.88 15.26
N ARG A 422 17.20 -8.25 14.08
CA ARG A 422 18.46 -7.83 13.44
C ARG A 422 19.24 -6.81 14.27
N SER A 423 18.57 -5.88 14.95
CA SER A 423 19.20 -4.97 15.89
C SER A 423 19.83 -5.71 17.06
N LEU A 424 19.16 -6.72 17.62
CA LEU A 424 19.69 -7.56 18.70
C LEU A 424 20.89 -8.40 18.22
N GLU A 425 20.80 -9.03 17.05
CA GLU A 425 21.91 -9.79 16.44
C GLU A 425 23.17 -8.94 16.22
N LYS A 426 23.01 -7.68 15.80
CA LYS A 426 24.14 -6.74 15.64
C LYS A 426 24.79 -6.33 16.96
N ASN A 427 24.03 -6.39 18.06
CA ASN A 427 24.48 -5.98 19.39
C ASN A 427 24.81 -7.16 20.32
N LYS A 428 24.62 -8.42 19.89
CA LYS A 428 24.88 -9.61 20.72
C LYS A 428 26.32 -9.71 21.24
N ASP A 429 27.27 -9.16 20.49
CA ASP A 429 28.70 -9.15 20.83
C ASP A 429 29.16 -7.78 21.40
N ARG A 430 28.22 -6.84 21.61
CA ARG A 430 28.51 -5.44 21.93
C ARG A 430 27.62 -4.95 23.09
N GLY A 431 28.24 -4.72 24.25
CA GLY A 431 27.59 -4.04 25.38
C GLY A 431 27.46 -4.89 26.64
N ILE A 432 26.60 -4.43 27.57
CA ILE A 432 26.45 -5.03 28.90
C ILE A 432 25.48 -6.23 28.88
N MET A 433 24.52 -6.26 27.96
CA MET A 433 23.44 -7.26 27.89
C MET A 433 23.72 -8.45 26.94
N CYS A 434 24.98 -8.72 26.59
CA CYS A 434 25.31 -9.73 25.57
C CYS A 434 24.76 -11.12 25.92
N ARG A 435 24.85 -11.52 27.20
CA ARG A 435 24.39 -12.84 27.65
C ARG A 435 22.87 -12.97 27.53
N GLU A 436 22.14 -11.94 27.94
CA GLU A 436 20.69 -11.86 27.88
C GLU A 436 20.20 -11.86 26.43
N ILE A 437 20.87 -11.13 25.53
CA ILE A 437 20.56 -11.12 24.10
C ILE A 437 20.77 -12.52 23.51
N GLU A 438 21.91 -13.16 23.77
CA GLU A 438 22.18 -14.51 23.26
C GLU A 438 21.16 -15.54 23.75
N GLU A 439 20.84 -15.54 25.04
CA GLU A 439 19.85 -16.44 25.61
C GLU A 439 18.47 -16.23 25.00
N PHE A 440 18.04 -14.97 24.86
CA PHE A 440 16.78 -14.63 24.24
C PHE A 440 16.70 -15.05 22.77
N LEU A 441 17.76 -14.79 21.98
CA LEU A 441 17.81 -15.19 20.57
C LEU A 441 17.83 -16.71 20.40
N ARG A 442 18.48 -17.46 21.30
CA ARG A 442 18.41 -18.93 21.32
C ARG A 442 16.97 -19.41 21.57
N ASN A 443 16.31 -18.86 22.59
CA ASN A 443 14.94 -19.24 22.94
C ASN A 443 13.91 -18.88 21.85
N LEU A 444 14.17 -17.85 21.05
CA LEU A 444 13.35 -17.49 19.89
C LEU A 444 13.46 -18.48 18.71
N GLN A 445 14.56 -19.24 18.63
CA GLN A 445 14.83 -20.18 17.54
C GLN A 445 14.35 -21.60 17.86
N GLU A 446 14.15 -21.94 19.14
CA GLU A 446 13.57 -23.21 19.53
C GLU A 446 12.08 -23.24 19.15
N PRO A 447 11.59 -24.28 18.45
CA PRO A 447 10.16 -24.43 18.22
C PRO A 447 9.48 -24.54 19.57
N THR A 448 8.54 -23.64 19.84
CA THR A 448 7.69 -23.68 21.02
C THR A 448 7.01 -25.06 21.03
N GLN A 449 7.40 -25.92 21.96
CA GLN A 449 6.88 -27.28 22.10
C GLN A 449 5.38 -27.27 22.46
#